data_AF-A0A2X2R9P8-F1
#
_entry.id   AF-A0A2X2R9P8-F1
#
_cell.length_a   1.000
_cell.length_b   1.000
_cell.length_c   1.000
_cell.angle_alpha   90.00
_cell.angle_beta   90.00
_cell.angle_gamma   90.00
#
_symmetry.space_group_name_H-M   'P 1'
#
loop_
_entity.id
_entity.type
_entity.pdbx_description
1 polymer ?
#
loop_
_entity_poly.entity_id
_entity_poly.type
_entity_poly.pdbx_seq_one_letter_code
_entity_poly.pdbx_strand_id
1 'polypeptide(L)'
;MNAIQFFQWGGYQSDITISFADNANYSKFRNFSPRRVFFLADPVDGGSQIRFPVGLVNNSKENPYKWSLNFKVDLSEKYRNTNAILKGIEIKGDFDTSVKMTNYDSNAGIFVNKKKYYEANKSGFGKPSYSTFQVENRDTLKMYFYNYYGVYTFIKNLNNSLLEIVIPKVDD
;
A
#
# COMPACT_ATOMS: atom_id res chain seq x y z
N MET A 1 -26.34 10.14 33.14
CA MET A 1 -25.13 9.46 32.61
C MET A 1 -25.61 8.46 31.58
N ASN A 2 -25.46 8.76 30.29
CA ASN A 2 -25.90 7.86 29.23
C ASN A 2 -24.78 6.88 28.89
N ALA A 3 -25.13 5.60 28.86
CA ALA A 3 -24.25 4.50 28.54
C ALA A 3 -23.61 4.69 27.16
N ILE A 4 -22.29 4.59 27.10
CA ILE A 4 -21.54 4.43 25.85
C ILE A 4 -21.88 3.03 25.33
N GLN A 5 -22.77 2.95 24.33
CA GLN A 5 -22.99 1.72 23.58
C GLN A 5 -21.78 1.48 22.67
N PHE A 6 -21.03 0.41 22.95
CA PHE A 6 -20.03 -0.11 22.02
C PHE A 6 -20.76 -0.79 20.87
N PHE A 7 -20.77 -0.13 19.71
CA PHE A 7 -21.12 -0.82 18.46
C PHE A 7 -19.90 -1.62 18.01
N GLN A 8 -19.91 -2.92 18.26
CA GLN A 8 -18.99 -3.89 17.66
C GLN A 8 -19.57 -4.35 16.31
N TRP A 9 -19.22 -3.65 15.22
CA TRP A 9 -19.75 -3.94 13.87
C TRP A 9 -18.59 -3.99 12.87
N GLY A 10 -18.11 -5.21 12.59
CA GLY A 10 -16.77 -5.48 12.05
C GLY A 10 -16.53 -5.23 10.56
N GLY A 11 -15.30 -4.85 10.25
CA GLY A 11 -14.75 -4.63 8.90
C GLY A 11 -13.24 -4.37 9.05
N TYR A 12 -12.51 -5.40 9.48
CA TYR A 12 -11.07 -5.30 9.65
C TYR A 12 -10.41 -5.11 8.28
N GLN A 13 -9.54 -4.11 8.16
CA GLN A 13 -8.77 -3.92 6.93
C GLN A 13 -7.89 -5.13 6.59
N SER A 14 -7.45 -5.14 5.34
CA SER A 14 -6.60 -6.16 4.75
C SER A 14 -5.39 -6.48 5.65
N ASP A 15 -4.97 -7.75 5.74
CA ASP A 15 -3.65 -8.02 6.30
C ASP A 15 -2.62 -7.42 5.35
N ILE A 16 -1.88 -6.41 5.80
CA ILE A 16 -0.81 -5.81 5.00
C ILE A 16 0.51 -6.42 5.42
N THR A 17 1.22 -6.95 4.44
CA THR A 17 2.64 -7.27 4.54
C THR A 17 3.42 -6.34 3.61
N ILE A 18 4.49 -5.76 4.10
CA ILE A 18 5.47 -5.03 3.29
C ILE A 18 6.77 -5.84 3.33
N SER A 19 7.32 -6.12 2.17
CA SER A 19 8.57 -6.84 1.99
C SER A 19 9.37 -6.23 0.82
N PHE A 20 10.58 -6.74 0.60
CA PHE A 20 11.42 -6.41 -0.55
C PHE A 20 11.50 -7.62 -1.48
N ALA A 21 11.72 -7.38 -2.78
CA ALA A 21 11.91 -8.46 -3.76
C ALA A 21 13.21 -9.25 -3.50
N ASP A 22 13.20 -10.55 -3.81
CA ASP A 22 14.34 -11.45 -3.62
C ASP A 22 15.64 -10.92 -4.28
N ASN A 23 16.76 -11.00 -3.55
CA ASN A 23 18.06 -10.45 -3.95
C ASN A 23 18.05 -8.92 -4.21
N ALA A 24 17.22 -8.14 -3.51
CA ALA A 24 17.39 -6.70 -3.46
C ALA A 24 18.70 -6.34 -2.73
N ASN A 25 19.47 -5.38 -3.24
CA ASN A 25 20.71 -4.97 -2.59
C ASN A 25 20.38 -4.07 -1.38
N TYR A 26 20.13 -4.71 -0.24
CA TYR A 26 19.61 -4.12 1.00
C TYR A 26 20.53 -3.07 1.63
N SER A 27 21.80 -3.04 1.25
CA SER A 27 22.84 -2.15 1.79
C SER A 27 22.57 -0.65 1.58
N LYS A 28 21.61 -0.29 0.72
CA LYS A 28 21.29 1.11 0.39
C LYS A 28 20.22 1.75 1.26
N PHE A 29 19.38 0.94 1.88
CA PHE A 29 18.38 1.41 2.82
C PHE A 29 18.99 1.40 4.22
N ARG A 30 19.71 2.46 4.57
CA ARG A 30 20.17 2.68 5.95
C ARG A 30 18.98 2.97 6.85
N ASN A 31 18.00 3.69 6.32
CA ASN A 31 16.76 4.06 6.98
C ASN A 31 15.60 3.57 6.11
N PHE A 32 15.03 2.41 6.48
CA PHE A 32 13.73 1.98 5.97
C PHE A 32 12.87 1.49 7.13
N SER A 33 12.09 2.41 7.69
CA SER A 33 11.29 2.18 8.89
C SER A 33 9.85 2.61 8.65
N PRO A 34 9.04 1.81 7.93
CA PRO A 34 7.63 2.09 7.75
C PRO A 34 6.92 2.03 9.10
N ARG A 35 6.00 2.97 9.35
CA ARG A 35 5.27 3.10 10.62
C ARG A 35 3.76 3.13 10.44
N ARG A 36 3.27 3.84 9.41
CA ARG A 36 1.84 4.00 9.14
C ARG A 36 1.54 3.79 7.67
N VAL A 37 0.42 3.14 7.38
CA VAL A 37 -0.04 2.92 6.00
C VAL A 37 -1.35 3.66 5.79
N PHE A 38 -1.48 4.25 4.61
CA PHE A 38 -2.68 4.94 4.15
C PHE A 38 -3.03 4.48 2.73
N PHE A 39 -4.31 4.42 2.42
CA PHE A 39 -4.78 4.32 1.03
C PHE A 39 -5.09 5.71 0.49
N LEU A 40 -4.75 5.93 -0.77
CA LEU A 40 -5.17 7.09 -1.55
C LEU A 40 -6.24 6.61 -2.53
N ALA A 41 -7.40 7.25 -2.54
CA ALA A 41 -8.49 6.84 -3.43
C ALA A 41 -9.28 8.04 -3.94
N ASP A 42 -9.80 7.92 -5.15
CA ASP A 42 -10.64 8.95 -5.75
C ASP A 42 -12.11 8.47 -5.75
N PRO A 43 -13.08 9.33 -5.37
CA PRO A 43 -14.50 9.02 -5.52
C PRO A 43 -14.86 8.78 -6.99
N VAL A 44 -15.70 7.78 -7.27
CA VAL A 44 -16.21 7.52 -8.63
C VAL A 44 -17.04 8.70 -9.15
N ASP A 45 -17.81 9.33 -8.27
CA ASP A 45 -18.73 10.43 -8.63
C ASP A 45 -18.00 11.78 -8.81
N GLY A 46 -16.66 11.78 -8.79
CA GLY A 46 -15.83 12.97 -8.82
C GLY A 46 -15.61 13.58 -7.42
N GLY A 47 -14.62 14.47 -7.33
CA GLY A 47 -14.25 15.13 -6.08
C GLY A 47 -12.76 15.04 -5.77
N SER A 48 -12.39 15.49 -4.58
CA SER A 48 -11.02 15.47 -4.10
C SER A 48 -10.58 14.05 -3.71
N GLN A 49 -9.31 13.75 -3.93
CA GLN A 49 -8.68 12.51 -3.45
C GLN A 49 -8.86 12.38 -1.93
N ILE A 50 -9.23 11.18 -1.50
CA ILE A 50 -9.43 10.81 -0.11
C ILE A 50 -8.22 9.99 0.36
N ARG A 51 -7.75 10.28 1.57
CA ARG A 51 -6.66 9.58 2.23
C ARG A 51 -7.19 8.80 3.44
N PHE A 52 -7.21 7.47 3.33
CA PHE A 52 -7.74 6.57 4.36
C PHE A 52 -6.61 6.06 5.25
N PRO A 53 -6.68 6.18 6.58
CA PRO A 53 -5.76 5.47 7.47
C PRO A 53 -6.02 3.96 7.38
N VAL A 54 -4.94 3.18 7.29
CA VAL A 54 -5.02 1.72 7.27
C VAL A 54 -4.53 1.09 8.58
N GLY A 55 -3.44 1.62 9.11
CA GLY A 55 -2.98 1.20 10.42
C GLY A 55 -1.50 1.40 10.63
N LEU A 56 -1.05 0.87 11.75
CA LEU A 56 0.34 0.88 12.17
C LEU A 56 0.99 -0.43 11.77
N VAL A 57 2.21 -0.37 11.25
CA VAL A 57 3.01 -1.56 10.92
C VAL A 57 4.18 -1.71 11.89
N ASN A 58 4.50 -2.95 12.23
CA ASN A 58 5.68 -3.30 13.01
C ASN A 58 6.60 -4.18 12.17
N ASN A 59 7.90 -4.08 12.45
CA ASN A 59 8.90 -4.95 11.87
C ASN A 59 8.74 -6.38 12.43
N SER A 60 8.91 -7.38 11.57
CA SER A 60 8.87 -8.78 11.96
C SER A 60 10.12 -9.16 12.73
N LYS A 61 9.93 -9.83 13.87
CA LYS A 61 11.04 -10.36 14.67
C LYS A 61 11.81 -11.48 13.95
N GLU A 62 11.15 -12.18 13.02
CA GLU A 62 11.73 -13.31 12.29
C GLU A 62 12.42 -12.87 11.00
N ASN A 63 11.97 -11.77 10.39
CA ASN A 63 12.55 -11.24 9.17
C ASN A 63 12.60 -9.71 9.23
N PRO A 64 13.81 -9.11 9.39
CA PRO A 64 13.95 -7.67 9.53
C PRO A 64 13.54 -6.88 8.27
N TYR A 65 13.29 -7.56 7.15
CA TYR A 65 12.85 -6.98 5.89
C TYR A 65 11.35 -7.13 5.66
N LYS A 66 10.60 -7.57 6.67
CA LYS A 66 9.17 -7.77 6.60
C LYS A 66 8.48 -6.92 7.66
N TRP A 67 7.43 -6.20 7.27
CA TRP A 67 6.55 -5.49 8.19
C TRP A 67 5.12 -5.95 8.03
N SER A 68 4.42 -6.07 9.14
CA SER A 68 3.01 -6.46 9.17
C SER A 68 2.21 -5.48 10.03
N LEU A 69 0.91 -5.34 9.75
CA LEU A 69 0.04 -4.54 10.60
C LEU A 69 0.05 -5.05 12.05
N ASN A 70 0.30 -4.13 12.99
CA ASN A 70 0.18 -4.38 14.43
C ASN A 70 -1.25 -4.13 14.92
N PHE A 71 -1.96 -3.22 14.25
CA PHE A 71 -3.34 -2.88 14.57
C PHE A 71 -4.06 -2.49 13.28
N LYS A 72 -5.27 -3.05 13.11
CA LYS A 72 -6.15 -2.76 11.97
C LYS A 72 -7.10 -1.64 12.36
N VAL A 73 -7.18 -0.59 11.54
CA VAL A 73 -8.20 0.44 11.73
C VAL A 73 -9.52 -0.09 11.15
N ASP A 74 -10.57 -0.12 11.96
CA ASP A 74 -11.92 -0.35 11.44
C ASP A 74 -12.33 0.88 10.63
N LEU A 75 -12.51 0.68 9.33
CA LEU A 75 -13.14 1.70 8.50
C LEU A 75 -14.62 1.72 8.87
N SER A 76 -15.00 2.69 9.71
CA SER A 76 -16.39 2.98 10.08
C SER A 76 -17.34 2.88 8.89
N GLU A 77 -18.63 2.60 9.14
CA GLU A 77 -19.69 2.46 8.11
C GLU A 77 -19.64 3.51 6.98
N LYS A 78 -19.19 4.73 7.28
CA LYS A 78 -19.00 5.83 6.31
C LYS A 78 -18.16 5.48 5.08
N TYR A 79 -17.27 4.48 5.15
CA TYR A 79 -16.33 4.17 4.06
C TYR A 79 -16.49 2.78 3.45
N ARG A 80 -17.29 1.89 4.05
CA ARG A 80 -17.55 0.56 3.47
C ARG A 80 -18.37 0.64 2.18
N ASN A 81 -19.21 1.67 2.08
CA ASN A 81 -20.11 1.88 0.96
C ASN A 81 -19.60 2.92 -0.04
N THR A 82 -18.42 3.52 0.19
CA THR A 82 -17.83 4.45 -0.79
C THR A 82 -17.38 3.69 -2.04
N ASN A 83 -18.00 4.03 -3.18
CA ASN A 83 -17.47 3.72 -4.49
C ASN A 83 -16.23 4.59 -4.73
N ALA A 84 -15.12 4.23 -4.11
CA ALA A 84 -13.84 4.89 -4.22
C ALA A 84 -12.83 3.96 -4.91
N ILE A 85 -12.16 4.47 -5.94
CA ILE A 85 -11.14 3.77 -6.71
C ILE A 85 -9.81 3.95 -6.01
N LEU A 86 -9.16 2.85 -5.63
CA LEU A 86 -7.80 2.86 -5.11
C LEU A 86 -6.84 3.42 -6.17
N LYS A 87 -6.16 4.52 -5.82
CA LYS A 87 -5.17 5.19 -6.67
C LYS A 87 -3.75 4.98 -6.19
N GLY A 88 -3.56 4.62 -4.93
CA GLY A 88 -2.24 4.40 -4.40
C GLY A 88 -2.22 4.04 -2.93
N ILE A 89 -1.01 3.81 -2.46
CA ILE A 89 -0.69 3.57 -1.05
C ILE A 89 0.37 4.59 -0.65
N GLU A 90 0.16 5.21 0.50
CA GLU A 90 1.16 6.06 1.13
C GLU A 90 1.63 5.39 2.42
N ILE A 91 2.94 5.27 2.57
CA ILE A 91 3.58 4.77 3.79
C ILE A 91 4.34 5.93 4.42
N LYS A 92 4.01 6.23 5.69
CA LYS A 92 4.77 7.15 6.53
C LYS A 92 5.78 6.37 7.36
N GLY A 93 7.00 6.87 7.45
CA GLY A 93 8.12 6.17 8.06
C GLY A 93 9.38 7.02 8.11
N ASP A 94 10.54 6.37 8.07
CA ASP A 94 11.83 6.99 7.85
C ASP A 94 12.48 6.30 6.63
N PHE A 95 12.85 7.08 5.62
CA PHE A 95 13.28 6.62 4.30
C PHE A 95 14.47 7.45 3.77
N ASP A 96 15.41 6.76 3.15
CA ASP A 96 16.52 7.42 2.45
C ASP A 96 16.07 8.06 1.12
N THR A 97 16.08 9.38 1.04
CA THR A 97 15.68 10.13 -0.17
C THR A 97 16.64 9.99 -1.36
N SER A 98 17.86 9.51 -1.11
CA SER A 98 18.85 9.25 -2.17
C SER A 98 18.55 7.97 -2.96
N VAL A 99 17.66 7.11 -2.44
CA VAL A 99 17.38 5.79 -2.99
C VAL A 99 16.26 5.90 -4.03
N LYS A 100 16.54 5.54 -5.28
CA LYS A 100 15.58 5.61 -6.39
C LYS A 100 15.09 4.22 -6.80
N MET A 101 13.79 4.00 -6.65
CA MET A 101 13.09 2.77 -7.02
C MET A 101 12.47 2.92 -8.42
N THR A 102 13.27 3.16 -9.45
CA THR A 102 12.77 3.48 -10.81
C THR A 102 12.78 2.30 -11.77
N ASN A 103 13.39 1.17 -11.38
CA ASN A 103 13.54 0.03 -12.28
C ASN A 103 12.34 -0.89 -12.25
N TYR A 104 11.98 -1.36 -13.45
CA TYR A 104 10.99 -2.41 -13.62
C TYR A 104 11.45 -3.69 -12.92
N ASP A 105 10.55 -4.28 -12.15
CA ASP A 105 10.77 -5.57 -11.49
C ASP A 105 9.47 -6.38 -11.54
N SER A 106 9.52 -7.52 -12.24
CA SER A 106 8.36 -8.40 -12.42
C SER A 106 7.96 -9.14 -11.15
N ASN A 107 8.86 -9.27 -10.17
CA ASN A 107 8.62 -9.97 -8.92
C ASN A 107 8.18 -9.01 -7.81
N ALA A 108 8.32 -7.70 -8.05
CA ALA A 108 7.88 -6.65 -7.15
C ALA A 108 6.57 -6.01 -7.61
N GLY A 109 5.91 -5.34 -6.67
CA GLY A 109 4.65 -4.65 -6.90
C GLY A 109 3.63 -4.90 -5.81
N ILE A 110 2.36 -4.82 -6.18
CA ILE A 110 1.24 -4.98 -5.25
C ILE A 110 0.46 -6.23 -5.58
N PHE A 111 0.28 -7.05 -4.56
CA PHE A 111 -0.44 -8.31 -4.61
C PHE A 111 -1.68 -8.21 -3.74
N VAL A 112 -2.81 -8.69 -4.25
CA VAL A 112 -4.06 -8.82 -3.50
C VAL A 112 -4.45 -10.29 -3.51
N ASN A 113 -4.66 -10.87 -2.33
CA ASN A 113 -4.94 -12.29 -2.13
C ASN A 113 -3.92 -13.19 -2.85
N LYS A 114 -2.63 -12.85 -2.73
CA LYS A 114 -1.49 -13.53 -3.38
C LYS A 114 -1.47 -13.51 -4.91
N LYS A 115 -2.38 -12.79 -5.55
CA LYS A 115 -2.34 -12.54 -7.00
C LYS A 115 -1.66 -11.20 -7.25
N LYS A 116 -0.74 -11.13 -8.21
CA LYS A 116 -0.08 -9.89 -8.59
C LYS A 116 -1.06 -9.01 -9.37
N TYR A 117 -1.38 -7.83 -8.84
CA TYR A 117 -2.31 -6.89 -9.46
C TYR A 117 -1.58 -5.74 -10.15
N TYR A 118 -0.49 -5.26 -9.55
CA TYR A 118 0.26 -4.11 -10.05
C TYR A 118 1.74 -4.45 -10.08
N GLU A 119 2.35 -4.57 -11.25
CA GLU A 119 3.80 -4.78 -11.37
C GLU A 119 4.56 -3.48 -11.08
N ALA A 120 5.75 -3.56 -10.47
CA ALA A 120 6.54 -2.37 -10.13
C ALA A 120 7.22 -1.75 -11.35
N ASN A 121 7.08 -0.42 -11.49
CA ASN A 121 7.76 0.48 -12.44
C ASN A 121 7.74 0.04 -13.91
N LYS A 122 6.72 -0.69 -14.32
CA LYS A 122 6.55 -1.07 -15.72
C LYS A 122 6.17 0.14 -16.57
N SER A 123 6.92 0.43 -17.63
CA SER A 123 6.57 1.48 -18.61
C SER A 123 6.16 0.88 -19.96
N GLY A 124 5.15 1.45 -20.64
CA GLY A 124 4.82 1.16 -22.05
C GLY A 124 3.34 0.90 -22.37
N PHE A 125 2.96 1.14 -23.64
CA PHE A 125 1.61 0.92 -24.17
C PHE A 125 1.23 -0.57 -24.25
N GLY A 126 -0.03 -0.89 -23.90
CA GLY A 126 -0.62 -2.24 -24.03
C GLY A 126 -0.32 -3.21 -22.87
N LYS A 127 0.13 -2.70 -21.72
CA LYS A 127 0.65 -3.51 -20.61
C LYS A 127 -0.38 -3.70 -19.47
N PRO A 128 -0.26 -4.77 -18.66
CA PRO A 128 -1.08 -4.96 -17.45
C PRO A 128 -0.89 -3.80 -16.46
N SER A 129 -1.84 -3.63 -15.54
CA SER A 129 -1.80 -2.62 -14.48
C SER A 129 -0.44 -2.61 -13.76
N TYR A 130 0.06 -1.41 -13.45
CA TYR A 130 1.38 -1.24 -12.85
C TYR A 130 1.35 -0.24 -11.70
N SER A 131 2.42 -0.22 -10.91
CA SER A 131 2.61 0.68 -9.79
C SER A 131 3.97 1.36 -9.87
N THR A 132 4.05 2.63 -9.50
CA THR A 132 5.33 3.35 -9.37
C THR A 132 5.68 3.54 -7.91
N PHE A 133 6.93 3.36 -7.53
CA PHE A 133 7.40 3.53 -6.16
C PHE A 133 8.27 4.77 -6.05
N GLN A 134 7.92 5.71 -5.16
CA GLN A 134 8.64 6.97 -5.02
C GLN A 134 8.75 7.42 -3.57
N VAL A 135 9.98 7.61 -3.09
CA VAL A 135 10.23 8.37 -1.86
C VAL A 135 10.01 9.85 -2.16
N GLU A 136 8.90 10.42 -1.69
CA GLU A 136 8.62 11.85 -1.91
C GLU A 136 9.46 12.73 -0.99
N ASN A 137 9.71 12.26 0.23
CA ASN A 137 10.54 12.90 1.23
C ASN A 137 10.98 11.85 2.26
N ARG A 138 11.86 12.25 3.20
CA ARG A 138 12.40 11.37 4.24
C ARG A 138 11.33 10.65 5.05
N ASP A 139 10.12 11.21 5.14
CA ASP A 139 9.05 10.65 5.96
C ASP A 139 8.00 9.89 5.16
N THR A 140 8.09 9.86 3.82
CA THR A 140 7.00 9.39 2.95
C THR A 140 7.47 8.62 1.74
N LEU A 141 7.02 7.36 1.64
CA LEU A 141 7.03 6.55 0.44
C LEU A 141 5.62 6.51 -0.14
N LYS A 142 5.46 6.87 -1.41
CA LYS A 142 4.21 6.73 -2.16
C LYS A 142 4.32 5.70 -3.26
N MET A 143 3.22 4.96 -3.41
CA MET A 143 3.00 4.02 -4.49
C MET A 143 1.77 4.46 -5.26
N TYR A 144 1.90 4.79 -6.54
CA TYR A 144 0.77 5.17 -7.39
C TYR A 144 0.40 4.03 -8.32
N PHE A 145 -0.90 3.82 -8.53
CA PHE A 145 -1.45 2.73 -9.32
C PHE A 145 -2.00 3.24 -10.64
N TYR A 146 -1.57 2.58 -11.70
CA TYR A 146 -1.95 2.87 -13.06
C TYR A 146 -2.68 1.66 -13.62
N ASN A 147 -4.01 1.79 -13.69
CA ASN A 147 -4.89 0.76 -14.21
C ASN A 147 -4.99 0.88 -15.73
N TYR A 148 -4.76 -0.23 -16.44
CA TYR A 148 -5.05 -0.33 -17.88
C TYR A 148 -6.45 -0.94 -18.09
N TYR A 149 -7.16 -0.52 -19.14
CA TYR A 149 -8.45 -1.09 -19.59
C TYR A 149 -9.62 -1.06 -18.59
N GLY A 150 -9.77 0.00 -17.78
CA GLY A 150 -10.95 0.17 -16.93
C GLY A 150 -11.08 -0.83 -15.78
N VAL A 151 -10.02 -1.61 -15.51
CA VAL A 151 -9.96 -2.51 -14.36
C VAL A 151 -9.61 -1.69 -13.11
N TYR A 152 -10.64 -1.26 -12.39
CA TYR A 152 -10.46 -0.50 -11.16
C TYR A 152 -10.51 -1.39 -9.92
N THR A 153 -9.56 -1.22 -9.02
CA THR A 153 -9.64 -1.79 -7.67
C THR A 153 -10.41 -0.82 -6.77
N PHE A 154 -11.58 -1.25 -6.30
CA PHE A 154 -12.38 -0.46 -5.37
C PHE A 154 -11.96 -0.75 -3.93
N ILE A 155 -11.93 0.29 -3.09
CA ILE A 155 -11.58 0.18 -1.66
C ILE A 155 -12.48 -0.83 -0.94
N LYS A 156 -13.79 -0.82 -1.24
CA LYS A 156 -14.76 -1.76 -0.64
C LYS A 156 -14.42 -3.23 -0.90
N ASN A 157 -13.74 -3.54 -2.01
CA ASN A 157 -13.35 -4.90 -2.39
C ASN A 157 -12.08 -5.37 -1.67
N LEU A 158 -11.36 -4.47 -0.98
CA LEU A 158 -10.15 -4.81 -0.22
C LEU A 158 -10.48 -5.28 1.20
N ASN A 159 -11.74 -5.18 1.63
CA ASN A 159 -12.16 -5.64 2.95
C ASN A 159 -11.81 -7.13 3.13
N ASN A 160 -11.17 -7.49 4.25
CA ASN A 160 -10.66 -8.84 4.54
C ASN A 160 -9.70 -9.44 3.49
N SER A 161 -9.11 -8.65 2.60
CA SER A 161 -8.12 -9.16 1.63
C SER A 161 -6.73 -9.28 2.25
N LEU A 162 -5.84 -10.09 1.67
CA LEU A 162 -4.41 -10.06 1.98
C LEU A 162 -3.75 -9.09 0.99
N LEU A 163 -3.16 -8.01 1.48
CA LEU A 163 -2.42 -7.07 0.65
C LEU A 163 -0.93 -7.24 0.92
N GLU A 164 -0.18 -7.60 -0.12
CA GLU A 164 1.27 -7.72 -0.02
C GLU A 164 1.93 -6.69 -0.94
N ILE A 165 2.82 -5.91 -0.35
CA ILE A 165 3.57 -4.84 -1.01
C ILE A 165 5.01 -5.33 -1.07
N VAL A 166 5.46 -5.67 -2.27
CA VAL A 166 6.84 -6.10 -2.52
C VAL A 166 7.56 -4.92 -3.17
N ILE A 167 8.52 -4.33 -2.46
CA ILE A 167 9.27 -3.17 -2.92
C ILE A 167 10.32 -3.62 -3.96
N PRO A 168 10.38 -2.96 -5.14
CA PRO A 168 11.32 -3.30 -6.20
C PRO A 168 12.77 -3.04 -5.81
N LYS A 169 13.68 -3.69 -6.53
CA LYS A 169 15.12 -3.45 -6.39
C LYS A 169 15.49 -2.00 -6.69
N VAL A 170 16.55 -1.56 -6.02
CA VAL A 170 17.12 -0.22 -6.20
C VAL A 170 18.51 -0.35 -6.83
N ASP A 171 18.70 0.34 -7.95
CA ASP A 171 19.98 0.43 -8.65
C ASP A 171 21.05 1.18 -7.85
N ASP A 172 22.31 0.86 -8.15
CA ASP A 172 23.52 1.49 -7.57
C ASP A 172 23.66 2.95 -8.00
#